data_AF-A0A379GH45-F1
#
_entry.id   AF-A0A379GH45-F1
#
_cell.length_a   1.000
_cell.length_b   1.000
_cell.length_c   1.000
_cell.angle_alpha   90.00
_cell.angle_beta   90.00
_cell.angle_gamma   90.00
#
_symmetry.space_group_name_H-M   'P 1'
#
loop_
_entity.id
_entity.type
_entity.pdbx_description
1 polymer ?
#
loop_
_entity_poly.entity_id
_entity_poly.type
_entity_poly.pdbx_seq_one_letter_code
_entity_poly.pdbx_strand_id
1 'polypeptide(L)'
;MKFSFDVLFITPLPFAKHHFELLTYDPTFYVSMTYRDNTQIILPLEMIADCKHKLIEPFADESLKEYAQSLDINGSTDSDLNLGLSFTQRVQVLCQ
;
A
#
# COMPACT_ATOMS: atom_id res chain seq x y z
N MET A 1 17.77 -4.62 -9.27
CA MET A 1 17.19 -3.28 -9.52
C MET A 1 16.60 -2.78 -8.22
N LYS A 2 16.93 -1.56 -7.78
CA LYS A 2 16.39 -0.95 -6.55
C LYS A 2 15.62 0.30 -6.98
N PHE A 3 14.33 0.35 -6.71
CA PHE A 3 13.53 1.56 -6.86
C PHE A 3 13.55 2.33 -5.54
N SER A 4 13.70 3.64 -5.62
CA SER A 4 13.65 4.54 -4.47
C SER A 4 12.87 5.78 -4.88
N PHE A 5 12.00 6.24 -4.01
CA PHE A 5 11.23 7.47 -4.18
C PHE A 5 11.19 8.18 -2.84
N ASP A 6 11.22 9.50 -2.88
CA ASP A 6 11.09 10.35 -1.70
C ASP A 6 9.76 11.11 -1.80
N VAL A 7 8.92 11.00 -0.78
CA VAL A 7 7.65 11.75 -0.69
C VAL A 7 7.85 12.85 0.36
N LEU A 8 7.93 14.09 -0.13
CA LEU A 8 8.09 15.27 0.73
C LEU A 8 6.73 15.89 1.01
N PHE A 9 6.38 16.04 2.28
CA PHE A 9 5.20 16.78 2.70
C PHE A 9 5.49 18.28 2.73
N ILE A 10 4.54 19.10 2.28
CA ILE A 10 4.63 20.58 2.36
C ILE A 10 4.75 21.03 3.83
N THR A 11 4.07 20.33 4.73
CA THR A 11 4.12 20.56 6.17
C THR A 11 4.67 19.32 6.86
N PRO A 12 5.66 19.43 7.76
CA PRO A 12 6.15 18.31 8.53
C PRO A 12 5.03 17.61 9.28
N LEU A 13 4.93 16.29 9.13
CA LEU A 13 3.93 15.46 9.78
C LEU A 13 4.54 14.85 11.04
N PRO A 14 4.10 15.22 12.25
CA PRO A 14 4.64 14.65 13.48
C PRO A 14 4.27 13.17 13.59
N PHE A 15 5.22 12.32 13.96
CA PHE A 15 4.98 10.88 14.10
C PHE A 15 4.24 10.51 15.39
N ALA A 16 4.54 11.17 16.51
CA ALA A 16 3.99 10.82 17.82
C ALA A 16 2.46 10.82 17.82
N LYS A 17 1.85 9.79 18.40
CA LYS A 17 0.39 9.61 18.48
C LYS A 17 -0.36 9.56 17.15
N HIS A 18 0.31 9.24 16.05
CA HIS A 18 -0.30 9.12 14.73
C HIS A 18 -0.31 7.67 14.22
N HIS A 19 -1.27 7.41 13.34
CA HIS A 19 -1.38 6.18 12.56
C HIS A 19 -1.19 6.52 11.08
N PHE A 20 -0.28 5.82 10.42
CA PHE A 20 0.02 5.97 9.02
C PHE A 20 -0.28 4.68 8.27
N GLU A 21 -0.88 4.81 7.09
CA GLU A 21 -1.02 3.70 6.13
C GLU A 21 -0.27 4.07 4.85
N LEU A 22 0.66 3.20 4.46
CA LEU A 22 1.36 3.33 3.19
C LEU A 22 0.88 2.22 2.24
N LEU A 23 0.44 2.66 1.06
CA LEU A 23 -0.02 1.82 -0.03
C LEU A 23 0.69 2.29 -1.30
N THR A 24 1.09 1.36 -2.16
CA THR A 24 1.71 1.69 -3.45
C THR A 24 1.06 0.84 -4.52
N TYR A 25 0.25 1.48 -5.37
CA TYR A 25 -0.60 0.80 -6.33
C TYR A 25 -0.93 1.69 -7.53
N ASP A 26 -1.30 1.04 -8.62
CA ASP A 26 -1.92 1.69 -9.77
C ASP A 26 -3.45 1.76 -9.52
N PRO A 27 -4.09 2.93 -9.59
CA PRO A 27 -5.51 3.04 -9.31
C PRO A 27 -6.40 2.40 -10.39
N THR A 28 -5.85 2.21 -11.59
CA THR A 28 -6.57 1.82 -12.80
C THR A 28 -6.49 0.31 -13.06
N PHE A 29 -5.34 -0.32 -12.75
CA PHE A 29 -5.10 -1.75 -12.92
C PHE A 29 -4.92 -2.47 -11.58
N TYR A 30 -5.03 -3.80 -11.56
CA TYR A 30 -4.76 -4.62 -10.37
C TYR A 30 -3.25 -4.78 -10.06
N VAL A 31 -2.45 -3.71 -10.26
CA VAL A 31 -1.01 -3.72 -10.05
C VAL A 31 -0.68 -3.02 -8.73
N SER A 32 0.06 -3.70 -7.86
CA SER A 32 0.53 -3.15 -6.59
C SER A 32 1.96 -3.56 -6.28
N MET A 33 2.59 -2.84 -5.34
CA MET A 33 3.84 -3.30 -4.74
C MET A 33 3.55 -4.45 -3.78
N THR A 34 4.34 -5.52 -3.86
CA THR A 34 4.23 -6.69 -2.98
C THR A 34 5.48 -6.80 -2.10
N TYR A 35 5.26 -6.80 -0.79
CA TYR A 35 6.23 -7.16 0.22
C TYR A 35 6.13 -8.67 0.48
N ARG A 36 7.27 -9.35 0.57
CA ARG A 36 7.31 -10.80 0.85
C ARG A 36 6.64 -11.13 2.19
N ASP A 37 6.95 -10.34 3.21
CA ASP A 37 6.50 -10.50 4.58
C ASP A 37 6.85 -9.25 5.40
N ASN A 38 6.46 -9.24 6.68
CA ASN A 38 6.64 -8.10 7.58
C ASN A 38 8.12 -7.72 7.85
N THR A 39 9.09 -8.60 7.58
CA THR A 39 10.52 -8.33 7.78
C THR A 39 11.10 -7.41 6.72
N GLN A 40 10.39 -7.22 5.60
CA GLN A 40 10.81 -6.31 4.53
C GLN A 40 10.56 -4.84 4.87
N ILE A 41 9.82 -4.56 5.94
CA ILE A 41 9.51 -3.21 6.40
C ILE A 41 10.51 -2.85 7.50
N ILE A 42 11.31 -1.82 7.25
CA ILE A 42 12.35 -1.34 8.16
C ILE A 42 12.02 0.10 8.52
N LEU A 43 11.78 0.36 9.80
CA LEU A 43 11.62 1.71 10.32
C LEU A 43 13.01 2.32 10.63
N PRO A 44 13.20 3.64 10.44
CA PRO A 44 14.39 4.35 10.91
C PRO A 44 14.58 4.23 12.43
N LEU A 45 15.83 4.31 12.91
CA LEU A 45 16.16 4.18 14.33
C LEU A 45 15.41 5.18 15.21
N GLU A 46 15.16 6.38 14.69
CA GLU A 46 14.43 7.45 15.37
C GLU A 46 12.96 7.10 15.63
N MET A 47 12.39 6.14 14.88
CA MET A 47 11.00 5.71 15.00
C MET A 47 10.83 4.41 15.80
N ILE A 48 11.83 3.53 15.84
CA ILE A 48 11.71 2.18 16.41
C ILE A 48 11.32 2.20 17.90
N ALA A 49 11.70 3.25 18.65
CA ALA A 49 11.39 3.36 20.07
C ALA A 49 9.89 3.52 20.35
N ASP A 50 9.20 4.32 19.52
CA ASP A 50 7.82 4.74 19.77
C ASP A 50 6.82 4.20 18.74
N CYS A 51 7.29 3.60 17.65
CA CYS A 51 6.46 3.11 16.56
C CYS A 51 6.55 1.59 16.37
N LYS A 52 5.42 1.01 15.95
CA LYS A 52 5.31 -0.39 15.51
C LYS A 52 4.72 -0.42 14.11
N HIS A 53 5.14 -1.38 13.30
CA HIS A 53 4.57 -1.61 11.97
C HIS A 53 3.93 -2.98 11.82
N LYS A 54 3.01 -3.06 10.85
CA LYS A 54 2.39 -4.32 10.43
C LYS A 54 2.11 -4.29 8.92
N LEU A 55 2.45 -5.38 8.25
CA LEU A 55 1.98 -5.68 6.90
C LEU A 55 0.57 -6.27 6.95
N ILE A 56 -0.36 -5.68 6.20
CA ILE A 56 -1.73 -6.13 6.02
C ILE A 56 -1.88 -6.67 4.61
N GLU A 57 -2.30 -7.93 4.48
CA GLU A 57 -2.59 -8.56 3.20
C GLU A 57 -3.84 -7.95 2.54
N PRO A 58 -3.92 -7.95 1.20
CA PRO A 58 -5.08 -7.43 0.49
C PRO A 58 -6.33 -8.26 0.77
N PHE A 59 -7.48 -7.59 0.69
CA PHE A 59 -8.79 -8.20 0.87
C PHE A 59 -9.61 -8.03 -0.42
N ALA A 60 -9.19 -8.72 -1.48
CA ALA A 60 -9.99 -8.87 -2.69
C ALA A 60 -10.87 -10.12 -2.55
N ASP A 61 -12.19 -9.93 -2.61
CA ASP A 61 -13.13 -11.05 -2.65
C ASP A 61 -13.06 -11.82 -3.98
N GLU A 62 -13.75 -12.96 -4.04
CA GLU A 62 -13.71 -13.84 -5.22
C GLU A 62 -14.33 -13.18 -6.45
N SER A 63 -15.46 -12.47 -6.30
CA SER A 63 -16.10 -11.75 -7.40
C SER A 63 -15.20 -10.67 -8.01
N LEU A 64 -14.44 -9.94 -7.17
CA LEU A 64 -13.55 -8.90 -7.64
C LEU A 64 -12.31 -9.48 -8.32
N LYS A 65 -11.85 -10.66 -7.88
CA LYS A 65 -10.78 -11.41 -8.57
C LYS A 65 -11.24 -11.88 -9.94
N GLU A 66 -12.45 -12.43 -10.05
CA GLU A 66 -13.03 -12.84 -11.33
C GLU A 66 -13.18 -11.65 -12.28
N TYR A 67 -13.70 -10.53 -11.76
CA TYR A 67 -13.78 -9.28 -12.52
C TYR A 67 -12.40 -8.83 -13.01
N ALA A 68 -11.39 -8.77 -12.14
CA ALA A 68 -10.04 -8.36 -12.49
C ALA A 68 -9.39 -9.26 -13.56
N GLN A 69 -9.68 -10.57 -13.53
CA GLN A 69 -9.23 -11.52 -14.55
C GLN A 69 -9.96 -11.34 -15.91
N SER A 70 -11.21 -10.87 -15.88
CA SER A 70 -12.00 -10.62 -17.08
C SER A 70 -11.61 -9.34 -17.83
N LEU A 71 -10.87 -8.43 -17.18
CA LEU A 71 -10.39 -7.19 -17.80
C LEU A 71 -9.34 -7.54 -18.87
N ASP A 72 -9.78 -7.57 -20.12
CA ASP A 72 -8.91 -7.74 -21.28
C ASP A 72 -7.87 -6.61 -21.34
N ILE A 73 -6.69 -6.89 -21.91
CA ILE A 73 -5.57 -5.94 -22.04
C ILE A 73 -5.98 -4.69 -22.86
N ASN A 74 -7.09 -4.77 -23.60
CA ASN A 74 -7.69 -3.70 -24.41
C ASN A 74 -8.96 -3.08 -23.81
N GLY A 75 -9.40 -3.52 -22.63
CA GLY A 75 -10.62 -3.04 -21.98
C GLY A 75 -10.42 -1.68 -21.31
N SER A 76 -11.36 -0.76 -21.51
CA SER A 76 -11.46 0.45 -20.71
C SER A 76 -11.77 0.08 -19.27
N THR A 77 -10.75 0.12 -18.42
CA THR A 77 -10.87 0.00 -16.97
C THR A 77 -11.75 1.14 -16.46
N ASP A 78 -12.80 0.82 -15.69
CA ASP A 78 -13.58 1.82 -14.99
C ASP A 78 -12.70 2.44 -13.89
N SER A 79 -12.20 3.65 -14.12
CA SER A 79 -11.31 4.36 -13.22
C SER A 79 -11.94 4.64 -11.85
N ASP A 80 -13.28 4.62 -11.77
CA ASP A 80 -14.00 4.96 -10.54
C ASP A 80 -13.95 3.81 -9.51
N LEU A 81 -13.65 2.58 -9.95
CA LEU A 81 -13.60 1.40 -9.08
C LEU A 81 -12.35 1.31 -8.21
N ASN A 82 -11.30 2.11 -8.45
CA ASN A 82 -10.00 2.05 -7.75
C ASN A 82 -9.49 0.61 -7.59
N LEU A 83 -9.59 -0.19 -8.66
CA LEU A 83 -9.45 -1.64 -8.59
C LEU A 83 -8.18 -2.08 -7.86
N GLY A 84 -7.03 -1.45 -8.16
CA GLY A 84 -5.75 -1.78 -7.54
C GLY A 84 -5.75 -1.68 -6.02
N LEU A 85 -6.54 -0.79 -5.42
CA LEU A 85 -6.64 -0.62 -3.96
C LEU A 85 -7.04 -1.93 -3.26
N SER A 86 -7.97 -2.69 -3.83
CA SER A 86 -8.47 -3.94 -3.26
C SER A 86 -7.43 -5.07 -3.30
N PHE A 87 -6.45 -4.97 -4.20
CA PHE A 87 -5.36 -5.93 -4.36
C PHE A 87 -4.06 -5.48 -3.68
N THR A 88 -4.07 -4.33 -3.00
CA THR A 88 -2.87 -3.72 -2.45
C THR A 88 -2.63 -4.08 -0.99
N GLN A 89 -1.42 -4.54 -0.69
CA GLN A 89 -0.93 -4.67 0.67
C GLN A 89 -0.77 -3.29 1.33
N ARG A 90 -1.01 -3.23 2.65
CA ARG A 90 -0.89 -1.99 3.43
C ARG A 90 0.19 -2.13 4.47
N VAL A 91 1.07 -1.14 4.55
CA VAL A 91 1.99 -0.99 5.68
C VAL A 91 1.35 -0.04 6.67
N GLN A 92 0.90 -0.58 7.80
CA GLN A 92 0.41 0.22 8.92
C GLN A 92 1.58 0.55 9.84
N VAL A 93 1.70 1.82 10.24
CA VAL A 93 2.67 2.29 11.24
C VAL A 93 1.90 3.02 12.33
N LEU A 94 1.99 2.52 13.56
CA LEU A 94 1.34 3.08 14.73
C LEU A 94 2.40 3.58 15.70
N CYS A 95 2.36 4.87 16.03
CA CYS A 95 3.29 5.52 16.94
C CYS A 95 2.58 5.98 18.22
N GLN A 96 3.24 5.80 19.38
CA GLN A 96 2.72 6.17 20.71
C GLN A 96 2.94 7.65 21.05
#